data_AF-A0AAD0DB69-F1
#
_entry.id   AF-A0AAD0DB69-F1
#
_cell.length_a   1.000
_cell.length_b   1.000
_cell.length_c   1.000
_cell.angle_alpha   90.00
_cell.angle_beta   90.00
_cell.angle_gamma   90.00
#
_symmetry.space_group_name_H-M   'P 1'
#
loop_
_entity.id
_entity.type
_entity.pdbx_description
1 polymer ?
#
loop_
_entity_poly.entity_id
_entity_poly.type
_entity_poly.pdbx_seq_one_letter_code
_entity_poly.pdbx_strand_id
1 'polypeptide(L)' 'MKQFRITATCFDGSGASIPVTWYGEAETPDIAVQCMRDEVHGNGLSMGAVTAVQQREKQQELAA' A
#
# COMPACT_ATOMS: atom_id res chain seq x y z
N MET A 1 10.99 -7.36 9.42
CA MET A 1 10.29 -6.62 8.35
C MET A 1 9.74 -7.61 7.34
N LYS A 2 8.49 -7.47 6.95
CA LYS A 2 7.78 -8.35 6.00
C LYS A 2 7.32 -7.50 4.82
N GLN A 3 7.28 -8.07 3.62
CA GLN A 3 6.72 -7.36 2.46
C GLN A 3 5.20 -7.42 2.49
N PHE A 4 4.57 -6.32 2.09
CA PHE A 4 3.13 -6.21 1.92
C PHE A 4 2.79 -5.69 0.53
N ARG A 5 1.66 -6.17 0.01
CA ARG A 5 0.93 -5.58 -1.10
C ARG A 5 -0.43 -5.13 -0.58
N ILE A 6 -0.75 -3.85 -0.75
CA ILE A 6 -2.04 -3.29 -0.33
C ILE A 6 -2.73 -2.73 -1.56
N THR A 7 -4.01 -3.07 -1.74
CA THR A 7 -4.86 -2.45 -2.75
C THR A 7 -5.91 -1.61 -2.06
N ALA A 8 -6.02 -0.35 -2.46
CA ALA A 8 -7.05 0.55 -1.94
C ALA A 8 -7.65 1.39 -3.06
N THR A 9 -8.83 1.92 -2.80
CA THR A 9 -9.38 3.04 -3.57
C THR A 9 -8.91 4.33 -2.93
N CYS A 10 -8.29 5.22 -3.71
CA CYS A 10 -7.85 6.55 -3.31
C CYS A 10 -8.60 7.61 -4.12
N PHE A 11 -8.52 8.88 -3.72
CA PHE A 11 -9.13 9.99 -4.45
C PHE A 11 -8.10 11.07 -4.75
N ASP A 12 -8.16 11.64 -5.94
CA ASP A 12 -7.38 12.84 -6.28
C ASP A 12 -8.01 14.12 -5.71
N GLY A 13 -7.35 15.26 -5.93
CA GLY A 13 -7.83 16.57 -5.49
C GLY A 13 -9.16 17.02 -6.11
N SER A 14 -9.64 16.36 -7.17
CA SER A 14 -10.97 16.58 -7.76
C SER A 14 -12.05 15.67 -7.17
N GLY A 15 -11.67 14.70 -6.34
CA GLY A 15 -12.54 13.68 -5.78
C GLY A 15 -12.74 12.46 -6.69
N ALA A 16 -11.98 12.34 -7.79
CA ALA A 16 -12.07 11.18 -8.67
C ALA A 16 -11.45 9.94 -8.01
N SER A 17 -12.13 8.81 -8.10
CA SER A 17 -11.69 7.54 -7.53
C SER A 17 -10.61 6.87 -8.37
N ILE A 18 -9.48 6.53 -7.76
CA ILE A 18 -8.30 5.93 -8.39
C ILE A 18 -7.93 4.64 -7.64
N PRO A 19 -7.83 3.48 -8.33
CA PRO A 19 -7.30 2.27 -7.71
C PRO A 19 -5.79 2.41 -7.51
N VAL A 20 -5.31 2.20 -6.29
CA VAL A 20 -3.89 2.24 -5.94
C VAL A 20 -3.44 0.88 -5.43
N THR A 21 -2.33 0.40 -5.97
CA THR A 21 -1.60 -0.76 -5.42
C THR A 21 -0.30 -0.27 -4.81
N TRP A 22 -0.13 -0.46 -3.52
CA TRP A 22 1.07 -0.11 -2.77
C TRP A 22 1.89 -1.37 -2.46
N TYR A 23 3.21 -1.23 -2.50
CA TYR A 23 4.17 -2.26 -2.13
C TYR A 23 5.18 -1.66 -1.14
N GLY A 24 5.43 -2.36 -0.05
CA GLY A 24 6.46 -1.93 0.89
C GLY A 24 6.66 -2.90 2.04
N GLU A 25 7.61 -2.58 2.91
CA GLU A 25 7.97 -3.41 4.05
C GLU A 25 7.49 -2.79 5.36
N ALA A 26 6.91 -3.62 6.23
CA ALA A 26 6.47 -3.19 7.56
C ALA A 26 6.60 -4.34 8.58
N GLU A 27 6.46 -4.02 9.86
CA GLU A 27 6.42 -5.02 10.93
C GLU A 27 5.05 -5.72 10.98
N THR A 28 3.98 -4.97 10.82
CA THR A 28 2.59 -5.44 10.88
C THR A 28 1.74 -4.90 9.71
N PRO A 29 0.60 -5.54 9.40
CA PRO A 29 -0.34 -5.04 8.40
C PRO A 29 -0.82 -3.61 8.68
N ASP A 30 -1.11 -3.27 9.94
CA ASP A 30 -1.59 -1.94 10.33
C ASP A 30 -0.54 -0.86 10.08
N ILE A 31 0.74 -1.16 10.36
CA ILE A 31 1.86 -0.26 10.06
C ILE A 31 2.00 -0.11 8.55
N ALA A 32 1.87 -1.19 7.77
CA ALA A 32 1.92 -1.12 6.31
C ALA A 32 0.82 -0.21 5.74
N VAL A 33 -0.41 -0.29 6.27
CA VAL A 33 -1.53 0.57 5.87
C VAL A 33 -1.27 2.03 6.25
N GLN A 34 -0.64 2.30 7.40
CA GLN A 34 -0.23 3.66 7.77
C GLN A 34 0.84 4.21 6.82
N CYS A 35 1.89 3.43 6.51
CA CYS A 35 2.91 3.84 5.55
C CYS A 35 2.30 4.15 4.17
N MET A 36 1.40 3.29 3.67
CA MET A 36 0.66 3.57 2.44
C MET A 36 -0.12 4.88 2.54
N ARG A 37 -0.84 5.12 3.64
CA ARG A 37 -1.64 6.35 3.82
C ARG A 37 -0.76 7.60 3.75
N ASP A 38 0.38 7.59 4.44
CA ASP A 38 1.30 8.74 4.47
C ASP A 38 1.86 9.02 3.08
N GLU A 39 2.23 7.98 2.33
CA GLU A 39 2.74 8.11 0.96
C GLU A 39 1.66 8.59 -0.01
N VAL A 40 0.45 8.02 0.05
CA VAL A 40 -0.72 8.47 -0.73
C VAL A 40 -0.99 9.95 -0.45
N HIS A 41 -0.96 10.37 0.81
CA HIS A 41 -1.14 11.77 1.19
C HIS A 41 -0.03 12.67 0.65
N GLY A 42 1.24 12.25 0.76
CA GLY A 42 2.38 12.98 0.20
C GLY A 42 2.31 13.16 -1.32
N ASN A 43 1.61 12.27 -2.03
CA ASN A 43 1.34 12.36 -3.47
C ASN A 43 0.08 13.19 -3.80
N GLY A 44 -0.52 13.87 -2.83
CA GLY A 44 -1.71 14.70 -3.04
C GLY A 44 -3.00 13.89 -3.23
N LEU A 45 -2.98 12.61 -2.88
CA LEU A 45 -4.15 11.74 -2.91
C LEU A 45 -4.70 11.57 -1.48
N SER A 46 -5.97 11.19 -1.37
CA SER A 46 -6.58 10.78 -0.10
C SER A 46 -6.91 9.29 -0.13
N MET A 47 -6.62 8.57 0.96
CA MET A 47 -6.90 7.14 1.04
C MET A 47 -8.37 6.90 1.39
N GLY A 48 -9.06 6.14 0.55
CA GLY A 48 -10.41 5.64 0.80
C GLY A 48 -10.38 4.24 1.40
N ALA A 49 -11.18 3.33 0.83
CA ALA A 49 -11.32 1.97 1.33
C ALA A 49 -10.14 1.07 0.93
N VAL A 50 -9.53 0.40 1.91
CA VAL A 50 -8.59 -0.70 1.68
C VAL A 50 -9.39 -1.93 1.27
N THR A 51 -9.09 -2.47 0.09
CA THR A 51 -9.80 -3.61 -0.49
C THR A 51 -9.09 -4.93 -0.17
N ALA A 52 -7.76 -4.91 -0.04
CA ALA A 52 -6.98 -6.07 0.35
C ALA A 52 -5.64 -5.67 0.97
N VAL A 53 -5.20 -6.46 1.96
CA VAL A 53 -3.84 -6.41 2.53
C VAL A 53 -3.26 -7.81 2.44
N GLN A 54 -2.12 -7.95 1.78
CA GLN A 54 -1.48 -9.23 1.54
C GLN A 54 -0.05 -9.19 2.03
N GLN A 55 0.27 -10.02 3.03
CA GLN A 55 1.66 -10.28 3.40
C GLN A 55 2.28 -11.16 2.31
N ARG A 56 3.40 -10.72 1.75
CA ARG A 56 4.20 -11.49 0.80
C ARG A 56 5.41 -12.05 1.53
N GLU A 57 5.68 -13.32 1.30
CA GLU A 57 7.00 -13.85 1.61
C GLU A 57 7.99 -13.19 0.65
N LYS A 58 9.14 -12.75 1.18
CA LYS A 58 10.28 -12.45 0.30
C LYS A 58 10.56 -13.76 -0.43
N GLN A 59 10.23 -13.84 -1.71
CA GLN A 59 10.84 -14.88 -2.54
C GLN A 59 12.34 -14.67 -2.37
N GLN A 60 13.04 -15.67 -1.82
CA GLN A 60 14.49 -15.69 -1.92
C GLN A 60 14.78 -15.50 -3.40
N GLU A 61 15.46 -14.40 -3.72
CA GLU A 61 16.06 -14.21 -5.02
C GLU A 61 17.01 -15.40 -5.17
N LEU A 62 16.55 -16.43 -5.88
CA LEU A 62 17.37 -17.57 -6.20
C LEU A 62 18.40 -17.01 -7.18
N ALA A 63 19.55 -16.59 -6.65
CA ALA A 63 20.70 -16.23 -7.44
C ALA A 63 21.06 -17.45 -8.29
N ALA A 64 20.71 -17.39 -9.57
CA ALA A 64 21.10 -18.32 -10.60
C ALA A 64 22.37 -17.82 -11.29
#